data_AF-A0A835LRJ6-F1
#
_entry.id   AF-A0A835LRJ6-F1
#
_cell.length_a   1.000
_cell.length_b   1.000
_cell.length_c   1.000
_cell.angle_alpha   90.00
_cell.angle_beta   90.00
_cell.angle_gamma   90.00
#
_symmetry.space_group_name_H-M   'P 1'
#
loop_
_entity.id
_entity.type
_entity.pdbx_description
1 polymer ?
#
loop_
_entity_poly.entity_id
_entity_poly.type
_entity_poly.pdbx_seq_one_letter_code
_entity_poly.pdbx_strand_id
1 'polypeptide(L)'
;MTTSLVDIKEKSNPGLSRNAIVAGIKNALARALVPYYPLARRVRVRPDGKNLEVVCESQGVMFIEGVSKDISIVDLEHAPSHCLQWRDFLTKPVDDVVFEDGAPPLVVQLTWLANGEQCWP
;
A
#
# COMPACT_ATOMS: atom_id res chain seq x y z
N MET A 1 18.42 23.50 -47.28
CA MET A 1 17.66 22.35 -47.81
C MET A 1 17.36 21.44 -46.64
N THR A 2 16.08 21.32 -46.33
CA THR A 2 15.50 20.58 -45.21
C THR A 2 15.58 19.08 -45.47
N THR A 3 15.92 18.28 -44.47
CA THR A 3 15.35 16.92 -44.32
C THR A 3 15.26 16.60 -42.83
N SER A 4 14.04 16.60 -42.33
CA SER A 4 13.68 16.15 -40.99
C SER A 4 13.73 14.62 -40.93
N LEU A 5 14.18 14.08 -39.80
CA LEU A 5 13.79 12.74 -39.37
C LEU A 5 13.30 12.86 -37.93
N VAL A 6 11.97 12.87 -37.82
CA VAL A 6 11.24 12.71 -36.57
C VAL A 6 11.31 11.23 -36.26
N ASP A 7 12.23 10.84 -35.37
CA ASP A 7 12.11 9.56 -34.69
C ASP A 7 10.95 9.68 -33.71
N ILE A 8 9.75 9.35 -34.20
CA ILE A 8 8.67 8.89 -33.34
C ILE A 8 9.15 7.53 -32.83
N LYS A 9 9.96 7.54 -31.77
CA LYS A 9 10.18 6.35 -30.96
C LYS A 9 8.85 6.06 -30.28
N GLU A 10 8.07 5.28 -31.01
CA GLU A 10 7.14 4.27 -30.55
C GLU A 10 6.52 4.60 -29.19
N LYS A 11 5.28 5.11 -29.23
CA LYS A 11 4.38 5.06 -28.07
C LYS A 11 4.27 3.60 -27.64
N SER A 12 5.15 3.16 -26.75
CA SER A 12 4.81 2.05 -25.88
C SER A 12 3.60 2.56 -25.11
N ASN A 13 2.44 1.98 -25.37
CA ASN A 13 1.33 2.15 -24.46
C ASN A 13 1.71 1.29 -23.26
N PRO A 14 2.26 1.87 -22.18
CA PRO A 14 2.79 1.05 -21.11
C PRO A 14 1.56 0.63 -20.30
N GLY A 15 1.33 -0.68 -20.18
CA GLY A 15 0.64 -1.17 -18.99
C GLY A 15 1.21 -0.42 -17.78
N LEU A 16 0.32 0.19 -16.99
CA LEU A 16 0.65 1.16 -15.96
C LEU A 16 1.86 0.68 -15.13
N SER A 17 3.01 1.35 -15.26
CA SER A 17 4.23 0.90 -14.58
C SER A 17 3.98 0.74 -13.07
N ARG A 18 4.67 -0.21 -12.43
CA ARG A 18 4.55 -0.45 -10.98
C ARG A 18 4.60 0.85 -10.18
N ASN A 19 5.56 1.71 -10.50
CA ASN A 19 5.75 3.01 -9.87
C ASN A 19 4.55 3.95 -10.08
N ALA A 20 3.95 3.95 -11.27
CA ALA A 20 2.76 4.74 -11.57
C ALA A 20 1.53 4.25 -10.79
N ILE A 21 1.37 2.93 -10.62
CA ILE A 21 0.33 2.34 -9.76
C ILE A 21 0.55 2.78 -8.31
N VAL A 22 1.75 2.58 -7.76
CA VAL A 22 2.09 2.96 -6.39
C VAL A 22 1.83 4.45 -6.15
N ALA A 23 2.29 5.31 -7.06
CA ALA A 23 2.08 6.75 -6.97
C ALA A 23 0.59 7.12 -7.02
N GLY A 24 -0.17 6.47 -7.91
CA GLY A 24 -1.62 6.65 -8.02
C GLY A 24 -2.36 6.28 -6.72
N ILE A 25 -2.03 5.13 -6.14
CA ILE A 25 -2.62 4.67 -4.87
C ILE A 25 -2.23 5.59 -3.71
N LYS A 26 -0.94 5.95 -3.57
CA LYS A 26 -0.48 6.88 -2.54
C LYS A 26 -1.19 8.23 -2.62
N ASN A 27 -1.38 8.75 -3.83
CA ASN A 27 -2.08 10.02 -4.05
C ASN A 27 -3.59 9.90 -3.73
N ALA A 28 -4.24 8.82 -4.15
CA ALA A 28 -5.63 8.55 -3.80
C ALA A 28 -5.82 8.44 -2.28
N LEU A 29 -4.93 7.71 -1.60
CA LEU A 29 -4.92 7.56 -0.15
C LEU A 29 -4.75 8.91 0.56
N ALA A 30 -3.80 9.74 0.10
CA ALA A 30 -3.59 11.07 0.66
C ALA A 30 -4.85 11.95 0.60
N ARG A 31 -5.60 11.90 -0.51
CA ARG A 31 -6.87 12.62 -0.65
C ARG A 31 -7.98 12.03 0.22
N ALA A 32 -8.07 10.70 0.27
CA ALA A 32 -9.07 10.00 1.10
C ALA A 32 -8.85 10.28 2.59
N LEU A 33 -7.61 10.46 3.05
CA LEU A 33 -7.31 10.75 4.45
C LEU A 33 -7.67 12.17 4.89
N VAL A 34 -8.01 13.09 3.99
CA VAL A 34 -8.45 14.44 4.38
C VAL A 34 -9.73 14.39 5.23
N PRO A 35 -10.84 13.77 4.78
CA PRO A 35 -12.01 13.58 5.63
C PRO A 35 -11.78 12.58 6.78
N TYR A 36 -10.84 11.63 6.63
CA TYR A 36 -10.51 10.62 7.63
C TYR A 36 -9.20 10.92 8.37
N TYR A 37 -8.95 12.19 8.67
CA TYR A 37 -7.68 12.64 9.25
C TYR A 37 -7.25 11.88 10.52
N PRO A 38 -8.14 11.39 11.41
CA PRO A 38 -7.70 10.66 12.60
C PRO A 38 -6.94 9.37 12.25
N LEU A 39 -7.20 8.76 11.09
CA LEU A 39 -6.50 7.55 10.65
C LEU A 39 -5.02 7.81 10.27
N ALA A 40 -4.68 9.05 9.97
CA ALA A 40 -3.31 9.48 9.63
C ALA A 40 -2.49 9.90 10.85
N ARG A 41 -2.95 9.58 12.06
CA ARG A 41 -2.32 9.95 13.34
C ARG A 41 -1.74 8.74 14.05
N ARG A 42 -1.37 8.89 15.33
CA ARG A 42 -1.04 7.76 16.22
C ARG A 42 -2.02 7.70 17.36
N VAL A 43 -2.26 6.50 17.85
CA VAL A 43 -3.03 6.25 19.06
C VAL A 43 -2.08 5.71 20.11
N ARG A 44 -2.11 6.33 21.29
CA ARG A 44 -1.36 5.87 22.46
C ARG A 44 -2.26 5.81 23.68
N VAL A 45 -1.86 5.02 24.66
CA VAL A 45 -2.49 5.02 25.98
C VAL A 45 -2.07 6.31 26.69
N ARG A 46 -3.03 7.00 27.30
CA ARG A 46 -2.74 8.18 28.10
C ARG A 46 -1.82 7.83 29.28
N PRO A 47 -1.04 8.80 29.80
CA PRO A 47 -0.22 8.57 30.98
C PRO A 47 -1.01 8.10 32.22
N ASP A 48 -2.31 8.41 32.27
CA ASP A 48 -3.22 7.97 33.33
C ASP A 48 -3.66 6.50 33.22
N GLY A 49 -3.35 5.83 32.11
CA GLY A 49 -3.68 4.44 31.83
C GLY A 49 -5.16 4.14 31.57
N LYS A 50 -6.04 5.15 31.56
CA LYS A 50 -7.50 4.95 31.55
C LYS A 50 -8.15 5.15 30.19
N ASN A 51 -7.51 5.93 29.32
CA ASN A 51 -8.06 6.29 28.02
C ASN A 51 -7.00 6.19 26.93
N LEU A 52 -7.48 6.08 25.69
CA LEU A 52 -6.65 6.25 24.50
C LEU A 52 -6.71 7.71 24.06
N GLU A 53 -5.59 8.23 23.56
CA GLU A 53 -5.53 9.53 22.93
C GLU A 53 -4.93 9.44 21.52
N VAL A 54 -5.42 10.32 20.66
CA VAL A 54 -4.88 10.50 19.30
C VAL A 54 -3.81 11.58 19.36
N VAL A 55 -2.57 11.22 19.04
CA VAL A 55 -1.46 12.15 18.92
C VAL A 55 -1.58 12.88 17.57
N CYS A 56 -1.91 14.17 17.64
CA CYS A 56 -2.14 15.02 16.46
C CYS A 56 -0.84 15.50 15.76
N GLU A 57 0.17 14.65 15.68
CA GLU A 57 1.40 14.91 14.91
C GLU A 57 1.27 14.46 13.46
N SER A 58 1.97 15.12 12.54
CA SER A 58 1.89 14.87 11.10
C SER A 58 2.68 13.62 10.70
N GLN A 59 2.19 12.45 11.08
CA GLN A 59 2.91 11.19 10.89
C GLN A 59 2.39 10.34 9.72
N GLY A 60 1.22 10.65 9.16
CA GLY A 60 0.67 9.98 7.99
C GLY A 60 0.28 8.52 8.24
N VAL A 61 0.02 7.79 7.15
CA VAL A 61 -0.33 6.36 7.17
C VAL A 61 0.88 5.52 6.79
N MET A 62 1.05 4.38 7.45
CA MET A 62 2.08 3.41 7.08
C MET A 62 1.67 2.69 5.79
N PHE A 63 2.40 2.93 4.71
CA PHE A 63 2.20 2.30 3.42
C PHE A 63 3.35 1.34 3.11
N ILE A 64 3.05 0.06 2.98
CA ILE A 64 4.02 -1.01 2.71
C ILE A 64 3.82 -1.51 1.29
N GLU A 65 4.92 -1.66 0.57
CA GLU A 65 4.96 -2.37 -0.71
C GLU A 65 5.62 -3.72 -0.49
N GLY A 66 4.88 -4.80 -0.73
CA GLY A 66 5.32 -6.18 -0.58
C GLY A 66 5.40 -6.89 -1.94
N VAL A 67 6.21 -7.94 -2.01
CA VAL A 67 6.26 -8.83 -3.17
C VAL A 67 6.11 -10.26 -2.65
N SER A 68 5.09 -10.98 -3.13
CA SER A 68 4.92 -12.40 -2.88
C SER A 68 5.29 -13.19 -4.13
N LYS A 69 6.24 -14.10 -3.98
CA LYS A 69 6.67 -15.01 -5.06
C LYS A 69 5.96 -16.35 -5.02
N ASP A 70 5.40 -16.70 -3.86
CA ASP A 70 4.81 -18.01 -3.60
C ASP A 70 3.29 -18.01 -3.77
N ILE A 71 2.69 -16.82 -3.91
CA ILE A 71 1.24 -16.66 -4.06
C ILE A 71 0.90 -16.01 -5.40
N SER A 72 -0.08 -16.58 -6.06
CA SER A 72 -0.56 -16.21 -7.39
C SER A 72 -2.02 -15.72 -7.33
N ILE A 73 -2.51 -15.06 -8.37
CA ILE A 73 -3.91 -14.59 -8.43
C ILE A 73 -4.93 -15.72 -8.37
N VAL A 74 -4.58 -16.91 -8.87
CA VAL A 74 -5.46 -18.10 -8.85
C VAL A 74 -5.72 -18.57 -7.42
N ASP A 75 -4.75 -18.36 -6.53
CA ASP A 75 -4.89 -18.65 -5.11
C ASP A 75 -5.85 -17.67 -4.41
N LEU A 76 -6.07 -16.47 -4.98
CA LEU A 76 -7.08 -15.51 -4.50
C LEU A 76 -8.48 -15.78 -5.06
N GLU A 77 -8.61 -16.45 -6.21
CA GLU A 77 -9.93 -16.82 -6.77
C GLU A 77 -10.66 -17.77 -5.82
N HIS A 78 -9.92 -18.65 -5.15
CA HIS A 78 -10.39 -19.45 -4.03
C HIS A 78 -10.13 -18.72 -2.71
N ALA A 79 -10.78 -17.57 -2.56
CA ALA A 79 -10.55 -16.65 -1.46
C ALA A 79 -10.48 -17.39 -0.10
N PRO A 80 -9.44 -17.14 0.71
CA PRO A 80 -9.27 -17.82 1.98
C PRO A 80 -10.52 -17.71 2.85
N SER A 81 -11.07 -18.85 3.25
CA SER A 81 -12.34 -18.95 3.98
C SER A 81 -12.24 -18.47 5.43
N HIS A 82 -11.01 -18.35 5.96
CA HIS A 82 -10.75 -17.91 7.32
C HIS A 82 -9.89 -16.65 7.36
N CYS A 83 -10.27 -15.68 8.22
CA CYS A 83 -9.57 -14.40 8.37
C CYS A 83 -8.06 -14.53 8.66
N LEU A 84 -7.62 -15.65 9.24
CA LEU A 84 -6.22 -15.90 9.59
C LEU A 84 -5.34 -16.19 8.36
N GLN A 85 -5.89 -16.83 7.33
CA GLN A 85 -5.16 -17.18 6.11
C GLN A 85 -4.77 -15.94 5.30
N TRP A 86 -5.47 -14.81 5.51
CA TRP A 86 -5.10 -13.52 4.92
C TRP A 86 -3.79 -12.95 5.49
N ARG A 87 -3.32 -13.44 6.66
CA ARG A 87 -2.05 -12.99 7.24
C ARG A 87 -0.84 -13.42 6.41
N ASP A 88 -0.95 -14.51 5.64
CA ASP A 88 0.13 -14.99 4.77
C ASP A 88 0.45 -14.00 3.63
N PHE A 89 -0.47 -13.07 3.35
CA PHE A 89 -0.29 -11.99 2.37
C PHE A 89 0.39 -10.76 2.95
N LEU A 90 0.55 -10.66 4.27
CA LEU A 90 1.16 -9.51 4.93
C LEU A 90 2.68 -9.68 5.00
N THR A 91 3.42 -8.61 4.66
CA THR A 91 4.90 -8.62 4.66
C THR A 91 5.45 -8.73 6.09
N LYS A 92 4.68 -8.29 7.09
CA LYS A 92 4.94 -8.46 8.53
C LYS A 92 3.64 -8.53 9.33
N PRO A 93 3.59 -9.28 10.44
CA PRO A 93 2.55 -9.08 11.46
C PRO A 93 2.69 -7.66 12.02
N VAL A 94 1.57 -6.95 12.15
CA VAL A 94 1.53 -5.59 12.74
C VAL A 94 2.06 -5.59 14.18
N ASP A 95 2.02 -6.75 14.82
CA ASP A 95 2.35 -7.05 16.21
C ASP A 95 3.85 -6.86 16.54
N ASP A 96 4.74 -6.92 15.53
CA ASP A 96 6.20 -6.80 15.71
C ASP A 96 6.73 -5.37 15.59
N VAL A 97 5.86 -4.41 15.27
CA VAL A 97 6.27 -3.01 15.12
C VAL A 97 6.00 -2.27 16.44
N VAL A 98 7.04 -2.11 17.24
CA VAL A 98 7.00 -1.24 18.42
C VAL A 98 7.03 0.20 17.93
N PHE A 99 5.96 0.94 18.20
CA PHE A 99 5.88 2.36 17.86
C PHE A 99 6.14 3.19 19.12
N GLU A 100 7.32 3.81 19.21
CA GLU A 100 7.71 4.65 20.35
C GLU A 100 6.74 5.84 20.54
N ASP A 101 6.19 6.37 19.46
CA ASP A 101 5.24 7.50 19.47
C ASP A 101 3.75 7.08 19.41
N GLY A 102 3.46 5.80 19.67
CA GLY A 102 2.12 5.21 19.59
C GLY A 102 1.81 4.56 18.24
N ALA A 103 0.82 3.67 18.20
CA ALA A 103 0.55 2.83 17.04
C ALA A 103 -0.23 3.56 15.94
N PRO A 104 0.06 3.32 14.65
CA PRO A 104 -0.74 3.82 13.53
C PRO A 104 -2.12 3.13 13.53
N PRO A 105 -3.23 3.90 13.50
CA PRO A 105 -4.58 3.33 13.40
C PRO A 105 -4.84 2.61 12.08
N LEU A 106 -4.09 2.97 11.03
CA LEU A 106 -4.23 2.41 9.70
C LEU A 106 -2.86 2.06 9.13
N VAL A 107 -2.76 0.82 8.63
CA VAL A 107 -1.64 0.32 7.84
C VAL A 107 -2.21 -0.17 6.52
N VAL A 108 -1.61 0.25 5.42
CA VAL A 108 -2.01 -0.17 4.07
C VAL A 108 -0.84 -0.92 3.45
N GLN A 109 -1.11 -2.12 2.94
CA GLN A 109 -0.13 -2.89 2.19
C GLN A 109 -0.61 -3.11 0.76
N LEU A 110 0.30 -2.86 -0.19
CA LEU A 110 0.15 -3.24 -1.59
C LEU A 110 1.09 -4.42 -1.87
N THR A 111 0.55 -5.58 -2.24
CA THR A 111 1.34 -6.78 -2.53
C THR A 111 1.35 -7.07 -4.02
N TRP A 112 2.55 -7.20 -4.60
CA TRP A 112 2.73 -7.71 -5.96
C TRP A 112 2.81 -9.23 -5.94
N LEU A 113 1.97 -9.91 -6.72
CA LEU A 113 1.92 -11.37 -6.82
C LEU A 113 2.75 -11.89 -8.00
N ALA A 114 3.18 -13.15 -7.93
CA ALA A 114 4.10 -13.77 -8.89
C ALA A 114 3.61 -13.77 -10.36
N ASN A 115 2.30 -13.75 -10.58
CA ASN A 115 1.67 -13.74 -11.90
C ASN A 115 0.99 -12.41 -12.26
N GLY A 116 1.20 -11.35 -11.46
CA GLY A 116 0.69 -10.00 -11.76
C GLY A 116 1.35 -9.32 -12.97
N GLU A 117 2.38 -9.93 -13.57
CA GLU A 117 3.06 -9.44 -14.78
C GLU A 117 2.70 -10.22 -16.05
N GLN A 118 1.93 -11.31 -15.96
CA GLN A 118 1.73 -12.25 -17.08
C GLN A 118 0.34 -12.14 -17.76
N CYS A 119 -0.49 -11.17 -17.37
CA CYS A 119 -1.82 -10.95 -17.96
C CYS A 119 -1.85 -9.80 -18.99
N TRP A 120 -0.78 -9.57 -19.75
CA TRP A 120 -0.84 -8.76 -20.96
C TRP A 120 -0.25 -9.54 -22.14
N PRO A 121 -0.97 -9.72 -23.25
CA PRO A 121 -0.52 -10.47 -24.42
C PRO A 121 0.66 -9.81 -25.13
#